data_AF-A0A6G3XVK9-F1
#
_entry.id   AF-A0A6G3XVK9-F1
#
_cell.length_a   1.000
_cell.length_b   1.000
_cell.length_c   1.000
_cell.angle_alpha   90.00
_cell.angle_beta   90.00
_cell.angle_gamma   90.00
#
_symmetry.space_group_name_H-M   'P 1'
#
loop_
_entity.id
_entity.type
_entity.pdbx_description
1 polymer ?
#
loop_
_entity_poly.entity_id
_entity_poly.type
_entity_poly.pdbx_seq_one_letter_code
_entity_poly.pdbx_strand_id
1 'polypeptide(L)'
;MAEDNAQGRIPTVIADDVHIVYRVNGTGGGRGSATAALSRMMRRGKGEPRGVRKVHAVRGVSFTAYRGEAIGLIGTNGSGKSTLLRAIAGLLPTESGHVYTDGQPSLLGVNAALMSDLTGERNVVLGGLAMGMSQDEIRQRYQEIVEFSG
;
A
#
# COMPACT_ATOMS: atom_id res chain seq x y z
N MET A 1 33.01 0.41 23.78
CA MET A 1 32.29 1.67 23.51
C MET A 1 31.24 1.39 22.45
N ALA A 2 30.01 1.10 22.86
CA ALA A 2 28.73 1.23 22.12
C ALA A 2 27.68 0.30 22.78
N GLU A 3 27.47 0.46 24.09
CA GLU A 3 26.31 -0.07 24.79
C GLU A 3 25.66 1.12 25.48
N ASP A 4 24.88 1.89 24.73
CA ASP A 4 23.96 2.87 25.28
C ASP A 4 22.90 3.20 24.22
N ASN A 5 21.66 3.45 24.65
CA ASN A 5 20.53 3.99 23.88
C ASN A 5 19.43 3.04 23.31
N ALA A 6 19.21 1.87 23.91
CA ALA A 6 18.02 1.03 23.59
C ALA A 6 16.81 1.26 24.52
N GLN A 7 16.96 2.04 25.60
CA GLN A 7 15.85 2.38 26.49
C GLN A 7 15.26 3.75 26.12
N GLY A 8 14.16 3.76 25.35
CA GLY A 8 13.30 4.95 25.22
C GLY A 8 12.65 5.17 23.86
N ARG A 9 13.05 4.45 22.81
CA ARG A 9 12.49 4.64 21.47
C ARG A 9 11.33 3.67 21.24
N ILE A 10 10.12 4.20 21.10
CA ILE A 10 8.91 3.42 20.86
C ILE A 10 8.83 3.10 19.35
N PRO A 11 8.98 1.83 18.93
CA PRO A 11 8.80 1.46 17.52
C PRO A 11 7.32 1.64 17.14
N THR A 12 7.07 2.26 15.98
CA THR A 12 5.71 2.55 15.50
C THR A 12 5.42 1.84 14.17
N VAL A 13 6.43 1.64 13.33
CA VAL A 13 6.33 0.82 12.12
C VAL A 13 7.54 -0.08 12.03
N ILE A 14 7.33 -1.38 11.84
CA ILE A 14 8.39 -2.36 11.57
C ILE A 14 8.07 -3.01 10.24
N ALA A 15 8.93 -2.83 9.24
CA ALA A 15 8.98 -3.66 8.05
C ALA A 15 10.06 -4.71 8.27
N ASP A 16 9.70 -5.98 8.17
CA ASP A 16 10.60 -7.12 8.36
C ASP A 16 10.60 -8.00 7.11
N ASP A 17 11.70 -7.94 6.35
CA ASP A 17 11.95 -8.65 5.08
C ASP A 17 10.75 -8.60 4.13
N VAL A 18 10.19 -7.40 3.91
CA VAL A 18 8.95 -7.25 3.14
C VAL A 18 9.20 -7.50 1.65
N HIS A 19 8.46 -8.45 1.07
CA HIS A 19 8.38 -8.68 -0.38
C HIS A 19 6.94 -8.50 -0.87
N ILE A 20 6.77 -7.79 -1.99
CA ILE A 20 5.46 -7.58 -2.62
C ILE A 20 5.54 -7.97 -4.09
N VAL A 21 4.68 -8.92 -4.47
CA VAL A 21 4.65 -9.49 -5.83
C VAL A 21 3.26 -9.34 -6.42
N TYR A 22 3.17 -8.57 -7.51
CA TYR A 22 1.94 -8.53 -8.32
C TYR A 22 1.92 -9.69 -9.30
N ARG A 23 0.75 -10.31 -9.44
CA ARG A 23 0.47 -11.30 -10.48
C ARG A 23 -0.29 -10.60 -11.60
N VAL A 24 0.36 -10.43 -12.75
CA VAL A 24 -0.21 -9.79 -13.94
C VAL A 24 -0.63 -10.88 -14.91
N ASN A 25 -1.94 -11.03 -15.12
CA ASN A 25 -2.46 -11.92 -16.15
C ASN A 25 -2.24 -11.26 -17.51
N GLY A 26 -1.26 -11.76 -18.26
CA GLY A 26 -1.11 -11.44 -19.66
C GLY A 26 -2.25 -12.06 -20.47
N THR A 27 -2.78 -11.31 -21.43
CA THR A 27 -3.61 -11.84 -22.51
C THR A 27 -2.73 -12.66 -23.45
N GLY A 28 -2.36 -13.87 -23.02
CA GLY A 28 -1.59 -14.80 -23.83
C GLY A 28 -2.42 -15.26 -25.03
N GLY A 29 -2.10 -14.72 -26.21
CA GLY A 29 -2.75 -15.00 -27.48
C GLY A 29 -2.61 -16.43 -28.00
N GLY A 30 -3.45 -16.72 -29.00
CA GLY A 30 -3.34 -17.83 -29.94
C GLY A 30 -4.33 -18.98 -29.71
N ARG A 31 -5.20 -19.22 -30.71
CA ARG A 31 -5.92 -20.50 -30.88
C ARG A 31 -4.88 -21.64 -30.87
N GLY A 32 -4.77 -22.35 -29.75
CA GLY A 32 -3.81 -23.43 -29.60
C GLY A 32 -4.31 -24.73 -30.24
N SER A 33 -3.50 -25.32 -31.12
CA SER A 33 -3.69 -26.65 -31.71
C SER A 33 -3.85 -27.75 -30.64
N ALA A 34 -4.58 -28.83 -30.96
CA ALA A 34 -4.77 -30.00 -30.10
C ALA A 34 -3.43 -30.61 -29.60
N THR A 35 -2.36 -30.52 -30.40
CA THR A 35 -1.02 -30.97 -30.04
C THR A 35 -0.40 -30.14 -28.91
N ALA A 36 -0.71 -28.83 -28.88
CA ALA A 36 -0.32 -27.95 -27.78
C ALA A 36 -1.13 -28.27 -26.52
N ALA A 37 -2.38 -28.73 -26.65
CA ALA A 37 -3.19 -29.18 -25.50
C ALA A 37 -2.61 -30.44 -24.86
N LEU A 38 -2.17 -31.42 -25.65
CA LEU A 38 -1.58 -32.66 -25.15
C LEU A 38 -0.24 -32.40 -24.43
N SER A 39 0.65 -31.61 -25.03
CA SER A 39 1.91 -31.17 -24.41
C SER A 39 1.70 -30.36 -23.12
N ARG A 40 0.56 -29.64 -22.99
CA ARG A 40 0.17 -28.93 -21.75
C ARG A 40 -0.24 -29.89 -20.64
N MET A 41 -0.90 -31.01 -20.95
CA MET A 41 -1.28 -32.02 -19.95
C MET A 41 -0.08 -32.84 -19.46
N MET A 42 0.90 -33.12 -20.32
CA MET A 42 2.09 -33.91 -19.94
C MET A 42 3.09 -33.11 -19.09
N ARG A 43 3.08 -31.77 -19.16
CA ARG A 43 3.95 -30.88 -18.36
C ARG A 43 3.35 -30.46 -17.01
N ARG A 44 2.27 -31.11 -16.57
CA ARG A 44 1.47 -30.73 -15.38
C ARG A 44 2.13 -31.07 -14.03
N GLY A 45 3.46 -31.19 -14.00
CA GLY A 45 4.27 -31.27 -12.79
C GLY A 45 5.23 -30.07 -12.72
N LYS A 46 5.05 -29.20 -11.71
CA LYS A 46 5.96 -28.08 -11.34
C LYS A 46 6.08 -26.89 -12.32
N GLY A 47 5.00 -26.43 -12.95
CA GLY A 47 5.04 -25.21 -13.78
C GLY A 47 3.94 -24.20 -13.44
N GLU A 48 4.31 -22.94 -13.21
CA GLU A 48 3.41 -21.81 -13.00
C GLU A 48 2.49 -21.58 -14.22
N PRO A 49 1.22 -21.15 -14.06
CA PRO A 49 0.27 -21.04 -15.17
C PRO A 49 0.82 -20.13 -16.29
N ARG A 50 0.98 -20.68 -17.50
CA ARG A 50 1.34 -19.89 -18.68
C ARG A 50 0.29 -18.79 -18.88
N GLY A 51 0.72 -17.54 -18.71
CA GLY A 51 -0.14 -16.36 -18.79
C GLY A 51 -0.04 -15.44 -17.58
N VAL A 52 0.46 -15.91 -16.42
CA VAL A 52 0.64 -15.06 -15.25
C VAL A 52 2.10 -14.62 -15.16
N ARG A 53 2.36 -13.32 -15.32
CA ARG A 53 3.68 -12.71 -15.09
C ARG A 53 3.74 -12.18 -13.66
N LYS A 54 4.70 -12.65 -12.88
CA LYS A 54 5.02 -12.07 -11.57
C LYS A 54 5.87 -10.81 -11.72
N VAL A 55 5.50 -9.74 -11.02
CA VAL A 55 6.23 -8.48 -10.93
C VAL A 55 6.55 -8.24 -9.46
N HIS A 56 7.82 -8.40 -9.08
CA HIS A 56 8.30 -8.07 -7.74
C HIS A 56 8.50 -6.56 -7.63
N ALA A 57 7.56 -5.90 -6.96
CA ALA A 57 7.56 -4.46 -6.76
C ALA A 57 8.40 -4.03 -5.54
N VAL A 58 8.45 -4.86 -4.50
CA VAL A 58 9.28 -4.65 -3.31
C VAL A 58 10.02 -5.95 -3.01
N ARG A 59 11.31 -5.85 -2.65
CA ARG A 59 12.23 -7.00 -2.48
C ARG A 59 13.02 -6.84 -1.18
N GLY A 60 12.63 -7.58 -0.14
CA GLY A 60 13.37 -7.71 1.11
C GLY A 60 13.65 -6.40 1.82
N VAL A 61 12.62 -5.57 2.00
CA VAL A 61 12.76 -4.30 2.72
C VAL A 61 12.60 -4.52 4.22
N SER A 62 13.63 -4.16 4.99
CA SER A 62 13.62 -4.17 6.45
C SER A 62 13.99 -2.82 7.03
N PHE A 63 13.14 -2.26 7.89
CA PHE A 63 13.44 -1.05 8.68
C PHE A 63 12.49 -0.92 9.87
N THR A 64 12.88 -0.09 10.84
CA THR A 64 12.03 0.32 11.96
C THR A 64 11.92 1.83 12.01
N ALA A 65 10.69 2.33 12.00
CA ALA A 65 10.37 3.72 12.27
C ALA A 65 9.93 3.86 13.73
N TYR A 66 10.43 4.89 14.40
CA TYR A 66 10.15 5.18 15.79
C TYR A 66 9.23 6.39 15.94
N ARG A 67 8.53 6.47 17.07
CA ARG A 67 7.64 7.57 17.40
C ARG A 67 8.37 8.92 17.29
N GLY A 68 7.77 9.85 16.55
CA GLY A 68 8.30 11.20 16.33
C GLY A 68 9.26 11.34 15.15
N GLU A 69 9.59 10.25 14.45
CA GLU A 69 10.44 10.33 13.26
C GLU A 69 9.66 10.72 12.00
N ALA A 70 10.32 11.53 11.16
CA ALA A 70 9.90 11.77 9.79
C ALA A 70 10.85 11.01 8.84
N ILE A 71 10.30 10.09 8.04
CA ILE A 71 11.08 9.26 7.11
C ILE A 71 10.72 9.63 5.67
N GLY A 72 11.73 9.98 4.87
CA GLY A 72 11.59 10.22 3.44
C GLY A 72 11.89 8.97 2.62
N LEU A 73 10.89 8.47 1.87
CA LEU A 73 11.08 7.38 0.91
C LEU A 73 11.27 7.92 -0.51
N ILE A 74 12.50 7.85 -1.03
CA ILE A 74 12.92 8.48 -2.30
C ILE A 74 13.37 7.42 -3.32
N GLY A 75 13.14 7.67 -4.59
CA GLY A 75 13.54 6.78 -5.69
C GLY A 75 12.81 7.12 -6.99
N THR A 76 13.21 6.50 -8.10
CA THR A 76 12.61 6.72 -9.43
C THR A 76 11.16 6.21 -9.54
N ASN A 77 10.43 6.66 -10.56
CA ASN A 77 9.11 6.12 -10.86
C ASN A 77 9.18 4.60 -11.11
N GLY A 78 8.27 3.85 -10.51
CA GLY A 78 8.26 2.38 -10.59
C GLY A 78 9.19 1.66 -9.61
N SER A 79 9.92 2.37 -8.74
CA SER A 79 10.84 1.74 -7.77
C SER A 79 10.15 1.03 -6.58
N GLY A 80 8.81 0.97 -6.54
CA GLY A 80 8.06 0.29 -5.49
C GLY A 80 7.63 1.13 -4.29
N LYS A 81 7.90 2.45 -4.26
CA LYS A 81 7.61 3.32 -3.10
C LYS A 81 6.14 3.32 -2.69
N SER A 82 5.24 3.64 -3.61
CA SER A 82 3.81 3.66 -3.35
C SER A 82 3.28 2.27 -3.00
N THR A 83 3.89 1.22 -3.55
CA THR A 83 3.57 -0.17 -3.20
C THR A 83 3.95 -0.49 -1.75
N LEU A 84 5.15 -0.10 -1.32
CA LEU A 84 5.59 -0.24 0.07
C LEU A 84 4.69 0.55 1.03
N LEU A 85 4.40 1.82 0.72
CA LEU A 85 3.53 2.65 1.55
C LEU A 85 2.11 2.08 1.68
N ARG A 86 1.56 1.51 0.59
CA ARG A 86 0.26 0.82 0.64
C ARG A 86 0.29 -0.43 1.51
N ALA A 87 1.37 -1.21 1.50
CA ALA A 87 1.51 -2.34 2.40
C ALA A 87 1.65 -1.90 3.86
N ILE A 88 2.42 -0.83 4.12
CA ILE A 88 2.51 -0.23 5.46
C ILE A 88 1.14 0.23 5.96
N ALA A 89 0.34 0.82 5.06
CA ALA A 89 -1.03 1.23 5.35
C ALA A 89 -2.05 0.07 5.45
N GLY A 90 -1.60 -1.19 5.37
CA GLY A 90 -2.49 -2.36 5.42
C GLY A 90 -3.36 -2.57 4.17
N LEU A 91 -3.13 -1.80 3.10
CA LEU A 91 -3.92 -1.86 1.85
C LEU A 91 -3.45 -2.95 0.88
N LEU A 92 -2.25 -3.49 1.09
CA LEU A 92 -1.68 -4.54 0.25
C LEU A 92 -1.06 -5.63 1.11
N PRO A 93 -1.37 -6.92 0.85
CA PRO A 93 -0.70 -8.02 1.53
C PRO A 93 0.74 -8.16 1.04
N THR A 94 1.61 -8.66 1.92
CA THR A 94 2.96 -9.09 1.57
C THR A 94 2.92 -10.50 0.97
N GLU A 95 3.82 -10.80 0.03
CA GLU A 95 4.03 -12.18 -0.45
C GLU A 95 4.89 -12.97 0.56
N SER A 96 5.86 -12.28 1.18
CA SER A 96 6.64 -12.77 2.32
C SER A 96 7.12 -11.61 3.18
N GLY A 97 7.52 -11.91 4.41
CA GLY A 97 7.82 -10.90 5.43
C GLY A 97 6.57 -10.24 5.99
N HIS A 98 6.76 -9.34 6.95
CA HIS A 98 5.67 -8.76 7.74
C HIS A 98 5.81 -7.25 7.94
N VAL A 99 4.67 -6.59 8.08
CA VAL A 99 4.57 -5.21 8.52
C VAL A 99 3.83 -5.20 9.86
N TYR A 100 4.41 -4.55 10.85
CA TYR A 100 3.79 -4.31 12.16
C TYR A 100 3.62 -2.81 12.37
N THR A 101 2.46 -2.39 12.87
CA THR A 101 2.15 -0.98 13.15
C THR A 101 1.55 -0.80 14.54
N ASP A 102 2.01 0.22 15.26
CA ASP A 102 1.36 0.71 16.49
C ASP A 102 0.23 1.68 16.09
N GLY A 103 -1.02 1.18 16.10
CA GLY A 103 -2.21 1.92 15.67
C GLY A 103 -2.64 1.64 14.22
N GLN A 104 -3.58 2.45 13.73
CA GLN A 104 -4.11 2.35 12.37
C GLN A 104 -3.39 3.33 11.44
N PRO A 105 -2.52 2.84 10.52
CA PRO A 105 -1.83 3.70 9.58
C PRO A 105 -2.81 4.29 8.56
N SER A 106 -2.70 5.59 8.29
CA SER A 106 -3.50 6.27 7.26
C SER A 106 -2.61 6.71 6.10
N LEU A 107 -2.97 6.31 4.88
CA LEU A 107 -2.29 6.75 3.66
C LEU A 107 -3.03 7.94 3.05
N LEU A 108 -2.56 9.15 3.35
CA LEU A 108 -3.11 10.37 2.79
C LEU A 108 -2.56 10.61 1.38
N GLY A 109 -3.45 10.75 0.40
CA GLY A 109 -3.11 11.06 -0.98
C GLY A 109 -4.04 12.13 -1.55
N VAL A 110 -3.48 13.10 -2.26
CA VAL A 110 -4.17 14.31 -2.75
C VAL A 110 -5.42 13.99 -3.59
N ASN A 111 -5.41 12.89 -4.34
CA ASN A 111 -6.51 12.48 -5.22
C ASN A 111 -7.43 11.40 -4.61
N ALA A 112 -7.11 10.84 -3.45
CA ALA A 112 -7.82 9.67 -2.93
C ALA A 112 -9.16 10.02 -2.27
N ALA A 113 -9.36 11.29 -1.88
CA ALA A 113 -10.52 11.74 -1.10
C ALA A 113 -11.34 12.86 -1.76
N LEU A 114 -10.86 13.44 -2.87
CA LEU A 114 -11.52 14.55 -3.53
C LEU A 114 -12.27 14.08 -4.78
N MET A 115 -13.59 14.27 -4.80
CA MET A 115 -14.42 14.10 -5.97
C MET A 115 -14.51 15.43 -6.71
N SER A 116 -14.04 15.45 -7.97
CA SER A 116 -14.05 16.64 -8.84
C SER A 116 -15.43 17.22 -9.07
N ASP A 117 -16.45 16.35 -9.02
CA ASP A 117 -17.85 16.71 -9.32
C ASP A 117 -18.58 17.24 -8.08
N LEU A 118 -17.87 17.38 -6.94
CA LEU A 118 -18.40 17.89 -5.68
C LEU A 118 -17.76 19.24 -5.31
N THR A 119 -18.53 20.08 -4.62
CA THR A 119 -18.00 21.31 -4.01
C THR A 119 -17.00 21.00 -2.90
N GLY A 120 -16.17 21.98 -2.52
CA GLY A 120 -15.25 21.85 -1.39
C GLY A 120 -15.96 21.42 -0.10
N GLU A 121 -17.09 22.06 0.21
CA GLU A 121 -17.94 21.71 1.36
C GLU A 121 -18.39 20.24 1.32
N ARG A 122 -18.87 19.76 0.17
CA ARG A 122 -19.33 18.38 0.03
C ARG A 122 -18.17 17.37 0.13
N ASN A 123 -16.98 17.74 -0.34
CA ASN A 123 -15.78 16.93 -0.16
C ASN A 123 -15.36 16.86 1.31
N VAL A 124 -15.48 17.95 2.07
CA VAL A 124 -15.23 17.95 3.53
C VAL A 124 -16.19 16.99 4.25
N VAL A 125 -17.49 17.05 3.92
CA VAL A 125 -18.48 16.14 4.51
C VAL A 125 -18.20 14.69 4.15
N LEU A 126 -17.94 14.41 2.86
CA LEU A 126 -17.63 13.07 2.40
C LEU A 126 -16.37 12.51 3.07
N GLY A 127 -15.30 13.30 3.16
CA GLY A 127 -14.06 12.92 3.82
C GLY A 127 -14.25 12.64 5.31
N GLY A 128 -14.98 13.50 6.02
CA GLY A 128 -15.29 13.31 7.44
C GLY A 128 -16.07 12.02 7.71
N LEU A 129 -17.11 11.76 6.92
CA LEU A 129 -17.89 10.52 7.02
C LEU A 129 -17.05 9.29 6.72
N ALA A 130 -16.18 9.35 5.69
CA ALA A 130 -15.27 8.26 5.34
C ALA A 130 -14.23 7.96 6.45
N MET A 131 -13.87 8.97 7.25
CA MET A 131 -13.02 8.83 8.43
C MET A 131 -13.78 8.38 9.69
N GLY A 132 -15.10 8.15 9.60
CA GLY A 132 -15.93 7.66 10.70
C GLY A 132 -16.50 8.76 11.61
N MET A 133 -16.45 10.03 11.21
CA MET A 133 -17.06 11.13 11.96
C MET A 133 -18.57 11.21 11.72
N SER A 134 -19.32 11.65 12.73
CA SER A 134 -20.74 12.01 12.60
C SER A 134 -20.90 13.37 11.91
N GLN A 135 -22.10 13.64 11.38
CA GLN A 135 -22.38 14.94 10.76
C GLN A 135 -22.21 16.12 11.72
N ASP A 136 -22.51 15.93 13.00
CA ASP A 136 -22.38 17.00 14.00
C ASP A 136 -20.91 17.31 14.29
N GLU A 137 -20.05 16.29 14.40
CA GLU A 137 -18.60 16.48 14.54
C GLU A 137 -18.00 17.19 13.33
N ILE A 138 -18.45 16.84 12.13
CA ILE A 138 -18.01 17.48 10.88
C ILE A 138 -18.41 18.96 10.89
N ARG A 139 -19.66 19.29 11.25
CA ARG A 139 -20.13 20.69 11.33
C ARG A 139 -19.32 21.50 12.34
N GLN A 140 -19.03 20.93 13.51
CA GLN A 140 -18.24 21.60 14.54
C GLN A 140 -16.81 21.90 14.10
N ARG A 141 -16.22 21.04 13.26
CA ARG A 141 -14.85 21.18 12.73
C ARG A 141 -14.77 21.89 11.38
N TYR A 142 -15.91 22.16 10.74
CA TYR A 142 -15.94 22.68 9.37
C TYR A 142 -15.13 23.96 9.20
N GLN A 143 -15.32 24.92 10.11
CA GLN A 143 -14.65 26.22 10.03
C GLN A 143 -13.13 26.10 10.15
N GLU A 144 -12.64 25.23 11.04
CA GLU A 144 -11.21 24.94 11.20
C GLU A 144 -10.62 24.29 9.94
N ILE A 145 -11.37 23.37 9.31
CA ILE A 145 -10.96 22.72 8.06
C ILE A 145 -10.87 23.74 6.92
N VAL A 146 -11.82 24.67 6.83
CA VAL A 146 -11.81 25.74 5.82
C VAL A 146 -10.61 26.67 6.03
N GLU A 147 -10.37 27.11 7.26
CA GLU A 147 -9.25 27.99 7.60
C GLU A 147 -7.89 27.34 7.34
N PHE A 148 -7.75 26.04 7.62
CA PHE A 148 -6.54 25.29 7.30
C PHE A 148 -6.31 25.14 5.78
N SER A 149 -7.39 25.05 5.01
CA SER A 149 -7.34 24.79 3.56
C SER A 149 -7.03 26.04 2.72
N GLY A 150 -7.30 27.24 3.26
CA GLY A 150 -7.02 28.53 2.61
C GLY A 150 -8.22 29.13 1.87
#